data_AF-A0A9X3MWS6-F1
#
_entry.id   AF-A0A9X3MWS6-F1
#
_cell.length_a   1.000
_cell.length_b   1.000
_cell.length_c   1.000
_cell.angle_alpha   90.00
_cell.angle_beta   90.00
_cell.angle_gamma   90.00
#
_symmetry.space_group_name_H-M   'P 1'
#
loop_
_entity.id
_entity.type
_entity.pdbx_description
1 polymer ?
#
loop_
_entity_poly.entity_id
_entity_poly.type
_entity_poly.pdbx_seq_one_letter_code
_entity_poly.pdbx_strand_id
1 'polypeptide(L)'
;MSTATTSAAVRPRPRGDAPYAVVGRPRNEGHGKRLTAAFEALEVFPALAESRNRLLALIAEDRPSTGDVVRAIESDVALVISVMRLANGLDSPRRGQVESVVGSVEVLSPEAVQRLAANAETFEFFERGKTWDAAPERFRLHAVAVQRAADRLAAAAGYAHRDRLLVTALLHDVGKLVLMHAYPGYPKQVHGPARTPEERLHYERRELGVDHALVGGVLARRWNLPNAVASAIERHHSDDAQGDAAFVRLADMLAHYSQGSPVSSTELLRAARTVGFGPSELRSVLYDLPYPSNDRPRAVEPCPLSVRELDVLKRLAQGMVYKQIALELSLSTSTVRTHLHNIYGKLGAVDRAQAVLHATERGWL
;
A
#
# COMPACT_ATOMS: atom_id res chain seq x y z
N MET A 1 -32.86 -79.37 -11.97
CA MET A 1 -32.76 -78.18 -12.86
C MET A 1 -33.81 -77.18 -12.39
N SER A 2 -33.59 -76.43 -11.31
CA SER A 2 -32.70 -75.27 -11.15
C SER A 2 -33.04 -74.13 -12.11
N THR A 3 -33.95 -73.25 -11.69
CA THR A 3 -34.00 -71.85 -12.11
C THR A 3 -34.31 -71.01 -10.86
N ALA A 4 -33.30 -70.23 -10.48
CA ALA A 4 -33.21 -69.51 -9.23
C ALA A 4 -34.03 -68.21 -9.25
N THR A 5 -34.78 -68.00 -8.17
CA THR A 5 -35.45 -66.74 -7.84
C THR A 5 -34.43 -65.77 -7.27
N THR A 6 -33.94 -64.82 -8.07
CA THR A 6 -32.99 -63.80 -7.60
C THR A 6 -33.75 -62.60 -7.02
N SER A 7 -33.82 -62.58 -5.69
CA SER A 7 -34.26 -61.44 -4.88
C SER A 7 -33.28 -60.28 -5.03
N ALA A 8 -33.71 -59.18 -5.66
CA ALA A 8 -32.93 -57.94 -5.75
C ALA A 8 -32.92 -57.22 -4.38
N ALA A 9 -31.81 -57.35 -3.66
CA ALA A 9 -31.56 -56.63 -2.42
C ALA A 9 -31.41 -55.12 -2.71
N VAL A 10 -32.35 -54.33 -2.20
CA VAL A 10 -32.28 -52.86 -2.13
C VAL A 10 -31.12 -52.48 -1.21
N ARG A 11 -30.04 -51.92 -1.76
CA ARG A 11 -28.95 -51.35 -0.96
C ARG A 11 -29.45 -50.10 -0.21
N PRO A 12 -29.25 -50.00 1.11
CA PRO A 12 -29.56 -48.77 1.83
C PRO A 12 -28.56 -47.68 1.42
N ARG A 13 -29.08 -46.48 1.11
CA ARG A 13 -28.26 -45.28 0.87
C ARG A 13 -27.44 -45.00 2.14
N PRO A 14 -26.14 -44.70 2.05
CA PRO A 14 -25.39 -44.27 3.23
C PRO A 14 -25.94 -42.92 3.68
N ARG A 15 -26.54 -42.88 4.88
CA ARG A 15 -26.76 -41.64 5.63
C ARG A 15 -25.38 -41.12 6.01
N GLY A 16 -24.87 -40.18 5.23
CA GLY A 16 -23.70 -39.39 5.59
C GLY A 16 -24.12 -38.33 6.61
N ASP A 17 -24.29 -38.74 7.87
CA ASP A 17 -24.30 -37.83 9.00
C ASP A 17 -22.85 -37.41 9.27
N ALA A 18 -22.33 -36.50 8.44
CA ALA A 18 -21.16 -35.72 8.81
C ALA A 18 -21.67 -34.52 9.62
N PRO A 19 -21.26 -34.33 10.89
CA PRO A 19 -21.61 -33.11 11.58
C PRO A 19 -20.90 -31.98 10.84
N TYR A 20 -21.68 -31.06 10.26
CA TYR A 20 -21.19 -29.71 10.06
C TYR A 20 -20.74 -29.24 11.45
N ALA A 21 -19.44 -29.31 11.70
CA ALA A 21 -18.82 -28.59 12.78
C ALA A 21 -19.13 -27.12 12.50
N VAL A 22 -20.16 -26.61 13.16
CA VAL A 22 -20.36 -25.18 13.35
C VAL A 22 -19.06 -24.71 13.95
N VAL A 23 -18.22 -24.08 13.12
CA VAL A 23 -17.05 -23.35 13.58
C VAL A 23 -17.63 -22.32 14.55
N GLY A 24 -17.51 -22.60 15.84
CA GLY A 24 -18.03 -21.75 16.89
C GLY A 24 -17.47 -20.35 16.65
N ARG A 25 -18.35 -19.35 16.59
CA ARG A 25 -17.94 -17.94 16.58
C ARG A 25 -16.86 -17.76 17.64
N PRO A 26 -15.65 -17.31 17.29
CA PRO A 26 -14.63 -17.07 18.30
C PRO A 26 -15.20 -16.04 19.28
N ARG A 27 -15.15 -16.36 20.56
CA ARG A 27 -15.54 -15.50 21.68
C ARG A 27 -15.05 -14.06 21.44
N ASN A 28 -15.98 -13.11 21.36
CA ASN A 28 -15.73 -11.67 21.13
C ASN A 28 -14.68 -11.06 22.08
N GLU A 29 -14.44 -11.64 23.25
CA GLU A 29 -13.47 -11.16 24.25
C GLU A 29 -12.00 -11.20 23.76
N GLY A 30 -11.66 -12.11 22.85
CA GLY A 30 -10.31 -12.19 22.27
C GLY A 30 -10.09 -11.24 21.10
N HIS A 31 -11.16 -10.93 20.36
CA HIS A 31 -11.11 -10.08 19.17
C HIS A 31 -10.73 -8.64 19.52
N GLY A 32 -11.42 -8.02 20.48
CA GLY A 32 -11.14 -6.65 20.92
C GLY A 32 -9.71 -6.48 21.46
N LYS A 33 -9.26 -7.42 22.31
CA LYS A 33 -7.90 -7.39 22.88
C LYS A 33 -6.80 -7.46 21.83
N ARG A 34 -6.98 -8.26 20.77
CA ARG A 34 -6.01 -8.38 19.67
C ARG A 34 -5.89 -7.08 18.87
N LEU A 35 -7.03 -6.46 18.54
CA LEU A 35 -7.03 -5.18 17.84
C LEU A 35 -6.41 -4.08 18.69
N THR A 36 -6.72 -4.01 20.00
CA THR A 36 -6.10 -3.04 20.91
C THR A 36 -4.58 -3.18 20.92
N ALA A 37 -4.06 -4.40 21.13
CA ALA A 37 -2.62 -4.66 21.10
C ALA A 37 -1.98 -4.32 19.73
N ALA A 38 -2.68 -4.60 18.63
CA ALA A 38 -2.22 -4.26 17.29
C ALA A 38 -2.17 -2.74 17.04
N PHE A 39 -3.14 -1.98 17.53
CA PHE A 39 -3.11 -0.52 17.46
C PHE A 39 -1.96 0.06 18.28
N GLU A 40 -1.70 -0.46 19.48
CA GLU A 40 -0.56 -0.05 20.32
C GLU A 40 0.78 -0.35 19.64
N ALA A 41 0.92 -1.54 19.05
CA ALA A 41 2.12 -1.94 18.31
C ALA A 41 2.39 -1.09 17.05
N LEU A 42 1.38 -0.40 16.52
CA LEU A 42 1.45 0.45 15.33
C LEU A 42 1.37 1.94 15.67
N GLU A 43 1.32 2.31 16.95
CA GLU A 43 1.33 3.71 17.38
C GLU A 43 2.65 4.41 17.01
N VAL A 44 3.74 3.64 17.01
CA VAL A 44 5.05 4.01 16.48
C VAL A 44 5.31 3.18 15.23
N PHE A 45 5.20 3.80 14.07
CA PHE A 45 5.47 3.16 12.78
C PHE A 45 6.88 3.54 12.33
N PRO A 46 7.80 2.58 12.12
CA PRO A 46 9.19 2.91 11.82
C PRO A 46 9.38 3.34 10.37
N ALA A 47 10.26 4.30 10.13
CA ALA A 47 10.63 4.78 8.80
C ALA A 47 11.69 3.88 8.15
N LEU A 48 11.75 3.90 6.82
CA LEU A 48 12.91 3.32 6.12
C LEU A 48 14.16 4.13 6.43
N ALA A 49 15.22 3.44 6.86
CA ALA A 49 16.51 4.07 7.10
C ALA A 49 17.02 4.86 5.88
N GLU A 50 16.79 4.34 4.66
CA GLU A 50 17.15 5.03 3.43
C GLU A 50 16.37 6.35 3.23
N SER A 51 15.05 6.32 3.37
CA SER A 51 14.19 7.50 3.21
C SER A 51 14.52 8.56 4.27
N ARG A 52 14.72 8.15 5.53
CA ARG A 52 15.19 9.04 6.61
C ARG A 52 16.53 9.67 6.27
N ASN A 53 17.52 8.85 5.88
CA ASN A 53 18.87 9.35 5.61
C ASN A 53 18.89 10.32 4.42
N ARG A 54 18.07 10.08 3.39
CA ARG A 54 17.91 11.03 2.28
C ARG A 54 17.30 12.35 2.75
N LEU A 55 16.24 12.31 3.57
CA LEU A 55 15.63 13.51 4.13
C LEU A 55 16.66 14.32 4.94
N LEU A 56 17.45 13.66 5.79
CA LEU A 56 18.51 14.31 6.57
C LEU A 56 19.59 14.93 5.68
N ALA A 57 19.98 14.24 4.60
CA ALA A 57 20.96 14.76 3.64
C ALA A 57 20.44 16.02 2.93
N LEU A 58 19.18 16.01 2.46
CA LEU A 58 18.56 17.16 1.81
C LEU A 58 18.47 18.37 2.74
N ILE A 59 18.07 18.17 4.01
CA ILE A 59 17.95 19.27 4.97
C ILE A 59 19.33 19.85 5.35
N ALA A 60 20.40 19.06 5.24
CA ALA A 60 21.76 19.51 5.52
C ALA A 60 22.38 20.38 4.40
N GLU A 61 21.73 20.49 3.24
CA GLU A 61 22.17 21.38 2.16
C GLU A 61 21.99 22.86 2.56
N ASP A 62 22.86 23.75 2.06
CA ASP A 62 22.81 25.20 2.36
C ASP A 62 21.45 25.84 2.02
N ARG A 63 20.74 25.29 1.03
CA ARG A 63 19.43 25.75 0.56
C ARG A 63 18.56 24.57 0.13
N PRO A 64 17.89 23.87 1.06
CA PRO A 64 17.04 22.76 0.71
C PRO A 64 15.85 23.24 -0.12
N SER A 65 15.58 22.54 -1.23
CA SER A 65 14.36 22.73 -2.01
C SER A 65 13.16 22.14 -1.25
N THR A 66 12.15 22.97 -0.97
CA THR A 66 10.90 22.51 -0.33
C THR A 66 10.27 21.34 -1.07
N GLY A 67 10.30 21.36 -2.40
CA GLY A 67 9.77 20.27 -3.23
C GLY A 67 10.56 18.96 -3.07
N ASP A 68 11.88 19.02 -2.91
CA ASP A 68 12.70 17.83 -2.67
C ASP A 68 12.46 17.25 -1.27
N VAL A 69 12.32 18.12 -0.27
CA VAL A 69 11.94 17.71 1.10
C VAL A 69 10.57 17.03 1.10
N VAL A 70 9.56 17.63 0.46
CA VAL A 70 8.23 17.04 0.33
C VAL A 70 8.30 15.67 -0.37
N ARG A 71 8.98 15.58 -1.52
CA ARG A 71 9.14 14.29 -2.24
C ARG A 71 9.83 13.23 -1.39
N ALA A 72 10.83 13.61 -0.60
CA ALA A 72 11.52 12.68 0.29
C ALA A 72 10.60 12.20 1.42
N ILE A 73 9.77 13.07 1.98
CA ILE A 73 8.78 12.70 3.01
C ILE A 73 7.71 11.78 2.42
N GLU A 74 7.11 12.15 1.28
CA GLU A 74 6.04 11.39 0.61
C GLU A 74 6.47 10.00 0.12
N SER A 75 7.77 9.74 0.07
CA SER A 75 8.31 8.42 -0.28
C SER A 75 8.13 7.36 0.83
N ASP A 76 7.86 7.80 2.06
CA ASP A 76 7.80 6.95 3.23
C ASP A 76 6.59 7.27 4.11
N VAL A 77 5.73 6.26 4.30
CA VAL A 77 4.50 6.35 5.09
C VAL A 77 4.77 6.81 6.53
N ALA A 78 5.85 6.36 7.17
CA ALA A 78 6.18 6.75 8.53
C ALA A 78 6.63 8.22 8.61
N LEU A 79 7.40 8.69 7.62
CA LEU A 79 7.79 10.10 7.55
C LEU A 79 6.57 11.00 7.33
N VAL A 80 5.65 10.62 6.44
CA VAL A 80 4.37 11.34 6.24
C VAL A 80 3.60 11.43 7.56
N ILE A 81 3.37 10.30 8.23
CA ILE A 81 2.65 10.26 9.52
C ILE A 81 3.35 11.15 10.54
N SER A 82 4.67 11.03 10.67
CA SER A 82 5.46 11.75 11.68
C SER A 82 5.41 13.26 11.44
N VAL A 83 5.65 13.71 10.20
CA VAL A 83 5.64 15.14 9.85
C VAL A 83 4.24 15.73 10.03
N MET A 84 3.20 15.03 9.60
CA MET A 84 1.82 15.49 9.80
C MET A 84 1.43 15.54 11.28
N ARG A 85 1.86 14.55 12.08
CA ARG A 85 1.68 14.53 13.54
C ARG A 85 2.34 15.73 14.19
N LEU A 86 3.56 16.05 13.81
CA LEU A 86 4.29 17.20 14.36
C LEU A 86 3.61 18.52 13.99
N ALA A 87 3.18 18.67 12.74
CA ALA A 87 2.48 19.87 12.28
C ALA A 87 1.13 20.07 12.99
N ASN A 88 0.40 18.99 13.28
CA ASN A 88 -0.91 19.03 13.94
C ASN A 88 -0.86 18.90 15.48
N GLY A 89 0.31 18.56 16.05
CA GLY A 89 0.52 18.46 17.51
C GLY A 89 0.88 19.80 18.16
N LEU A 90 1.13 20.84 17.36
CA LEU A 90 1.23 22.22 17.82
C LEU A 90 -0.19 22.70 18.15
N ASP A 91 -0.65 22.52 19.39
CA ASP A 91 -1.96 22.99 19.88
C ASP A 91 -2.24 24.43 19.42
N SER A 92 -3.00 24.58 18.34
CA SER A 92 -3.43 25.89 17.86
C SER A 92 -4.82 25.79 17.25
N PRO A 93 -5.88 26.01 18.06
CA PRO A 93 -7.27 26.06 17.59
C PRO A 93 -7.53 27.11 16.51
N ARG A 94 -6.60 28.06 16.30
CA ARG A 94 -6.73 29.19 15.39
C ARG A 94 -6.25 28.94 13.95
N ARG A 95 -5.52 27.85 13.68
CA ARG A 95 -4.90 27.59 12.35
C ARG A 95 -5.59 26.50 11.52
N GLY A 96 -6.59 25.80 12.07
CA GLY A 96 -7.14 24.61 11.42
C GLY A 96 -6.15 23.44 11.41
N GLN A 97 -6.60 22.26 11.01
CA GLN A 97 -5.71 21.09 10.86
C GLN A 97 -4.96 21.17 9.52
N VAL A 98 -3.68 20.80 9.52
CA VAL A 98 -2.85 20.71 8.31
C VAL A 98 -3.08 19.36 7.64
N GLU A 99 -3.63 19.39 6.43
CA GLU A 99 -4.13 18.19 5.72
C GLU A 99 -3.17 17.61 4.67
N SER A 100 -2.01 18.22 4.46
CA SER A 100 -1.02 17.76 3.47
C SER A 100 0.41 17.82 3.98
N VAL A 101 1.31 17.10 3.30
CA VAL A 101 2.76 17.18 3.57
C VAL A 101 3.31 18.55 3.22
N VAL A 102 2.88 19.12 2.08
CA VAL A 102 3.25 20.48 1.66
C VAL A 102 2.93 21.49 2.76
N GLY A 103 1.68 21.53 3.23
CA GLY A 103 1.28 22.43 4.32
C GLY A 103 2.01 22.13 5.63
N SER A 104 2.40 20.88 5.87
CA SER A 104 3.18 20.50 7.07
C SER A 104 4.59 21.07 7.00
N VAL A 105 5.26 20.97 5.86
CA VAL A 105 6.60 21.53 5.65
C VAL A 105 6.58 23.06 5.68
N GLU A 106 5.49 23.70 5.22
CA GLU A 106 5.35 25.16 5.28
C GLU A 106 5.20 25.72 6.70
N VAL A 107 4.56 24.99 7.61
CA VAL A 107 4.37 25.44 9.01
C VAL A 107 5.51 25.03 9.95
N LEU A 108 6.29 24.01 9.58
CA LEU A 108 7.40 23.51 10.37
C LEU A 108 8.72 24.20 9.98
N SER A 109 9.58 24.44 10.97
CA SER A 109 10.94 24.90 10.67
C SER A 109 11.79 23.73 10.13
N PRO A 110 12.81 23.99 9.28
CA PRO A 110 13.73 22.96 8.82
C PRO A 110 14.36 22.16 9.97
N GLU A 111 14.70 22.82 11.07
CA GLU A 111 15.28 22.19 12.27
C GLU A 111 14.26 21.27 12.96
N ALA A 112 12.97 21.60 12.92
CA ALA A 112 11.91 20.74 13.45
C ALA A 112 11.78 19.44 12.63
N VAL A 113 11.79 19.56 11.29
CA VAL A 113 11.78 18.39 10.39
C VAL A 113 13.05 17.57 10.56
N GLN A 114 14.21 18.20 10.71
CA GLN A 114 15.50 17.53 10.95
C GLN A 114 15.49 16.76 12.28
N ARG A 115 15.06 17.38 13.38
CA ARG A 115 14.96 16.71 14.69
C ARG A 115 14.00 15.53 14.64
N LEU A 116 12.89 15.66 13.93
CA LEU A 116 11.94 14.58 13.74
C LEU A 116 12.58 13.41 12.98
N ALA A 117 13.23 13.70 11.84
CA ALA A 117 13.89 12.68 11.05
C ALA A 117 15.01 12.00 11.85
N ALA A 118 15.82 12.75 12.61
CA ALA A 118 16.91 12.22 13.41
C ALA A 118 16.46 11.28 14.53
N ASN A 119 15.27 11.53 15.10
CA ASN A 119 14.70 10.71 16.18
C ASN A 119 13.72 9.63 15.68
N ALA A 120 13.46 9.55 14.37
CA ALA A 120 12.56 8.54 13.82
C ALA A 120 13.16 7.15 14.03
N GLU A 121 12.38 6.26 14.65
CA GLU A 121 12.69 4.84 14.65
C GLU A 121 12.79 4.37 13.20
N THR A 122 13.85 3.62 12.90
CA THR A 122 14.05 3.10 11.55
C THR A 122 14.18 1.61 11.55
N PHE A 123 13.68 1.00 10.49
CA PHE A 123 14.02 -0.37 10.15
C PHE A 123 14.95 -0.39 8.93
N GLU A 124 15.93 -1.29 8.98
CA GLU A 124 16.64 -1.71 7.79
C GLU A 124 15.89 -2.89 7.18
N PHE A 125 15.40 -2.63 5.98
CA PHE A 125 14.65 -3.53 5.12
C PHE A 125 15.03 -5.02 5.21
N PHE A 126 16.32 -5.35 5.34
CA PHE A 126 16.85 -6.70 5.13
C PHE A 126 17.53 -7.33 6.34
N GLU A 127 17.44 -6.68 7.51
CA GLU A 127 17.70 -7.33 8.79
C GLU A 127 16.40 -7.97 9.27
N ARG A 128 16.48 -9.19 9.84
CA ARG A 128 15.30 -9.84 10.43
C ARG A 128 14.84 -9.00 11.62
N GLY A 129 13.90 -8.10 11.40
CA GLY A 129 13.08 -7.54 12.47
C GLY A 129 12.24 -8.67 13.08
N LYS A 130 12.10 -8.67 14.41
CA LYS A 130 11.26 -9.66 15.12
C LYS A 130 9.76 -9.46 14.88
N THR A 131 9.37 -8.36 14.24
CA THR A 131 7.99 -7.83 14.29
C THR A 131 7.30 -7.77 12.93
N TRP A 132 8.04 -7.59 11.83
CA TRP A 132 7.45 -7.40 10.50
C TRP A 132 8.29 -8.15 9.45
N ASP A 133 7.77 -9.26 8.91
CA ASP A 133 8.31 -9.92 7.70
C ASP A 133 8.22 -8.98 6.48
N ALA A 134 8.43 -9.44 5.23
CA ALA A 134 8.35 -8.64 3.99
C ALA A 134 6.99 -7.93 3.69
N ALA A 135 6.03 -7.96 4.63
CA ALA A 135 4.70 -7.36 4.51
C ALA A 135 4.68 -5.82 4.40
N PRO A 136 5.46 -5.03 5.16
CA PRO A 136 5.48 -3.57 5.05
C PRO A 136 5.93 -3.08 3.68
N GLU A 137 6.74 -3.87 2.97
CA GLU A 137 7.23 -3.49 1.65
C GLU A 137 6.17 -3.60 0.57
N ARG A 138 5.51 -4.77 0.43
CA ARG A 138 4.44 -4.94 -0.56
C ARG A 138 3.33 -3.93 -0.34
N PHE A 139 3.04 -3.67 0.93
CA PHE A 139 2.16 -2.58 1.35
C PHE A 139 2.63 -1.22 0.79
N ARG A 140 3.90 -0.87 0.96
CA ARG A 140 4.46 0.39 0.48
C ARG A 140 4.50 0.51 -1.05
N LEU A 141 4.85 -0.56 -1.76
CA LEU A 141 4.81 -0.59 -3.24
C LEU A 141 3.41 -0.27 -3.75
N HIS A 142 2.40 -0.90 -3.16
CA HIS A 142 1.01 -0.65 -3.48
C HIS A 142 0.61 0.79 -3.14
N ALA A 143 0.91 1.26 -1.93
CA ALA A 143 0.60 2.62 -1.49
C ALA A 143 1.15 3.70 -2.45
N VAL A 144 2.41 3.58 -2.88
CA VAL A 144 3.02 4.52 -3.84
C VAL A 144 2.37 4.42 -5.21
N ALA A 145 2.01 3.22 -5.67
CA ALA A 145 1.29 3.05 -6.94
C ALA A 145 -0.10 3.70 -6.89
N VAL A 146 -0.84 3.53 -5.78
CA VAL A 146 -2.14 4.18 -5.55
C VAL A 146 -1.98 5.69 -5.47
N GLN A 147 -0.97 6.21 -4.75
CA GLN A 147 -0.69 7.64 -4.70
C GLN A 147 -0.47 8.23 -6.10
N ARG A 148 0.34 7.58 -6.95
CA ARG A 148 0.57 8.06 -8.32
C ARG A 148 -0.67 8.00 -9.19
N ALA A 149 -1.48 6.94 -9.07
CA ALA A 149 -2.75 6.85 -9.78
C ALA A 149 -3.70 7.96 -9.33
N ALA A 150 -3.79 8.22 -8.02
CA ALA A 150 -4.59 9.30 -7.45
C ALA A 150 -4.12 10.68 -7.92
N ASP A 151 -2.80 10.89 -8.00
CA ASP A 151 -2.19 12.13 -8.49
C ASP A 151 -2.61 12.46 -9.93
N ARG A 152 -2.55 11.46 -10.80
CA ARG A 152 -2.94 11.58 -12.22
C ARG A 152 -4.44 11.82 -12.37
N LEU A 153 -5.25 11.09 -11.62
CA LEU A 153 -6.70 11.29 -11.59
C LEU A 153 -7.05 12.71 -11.14
N ALA A 154 -6.44 13.19 -10.06
CA ALA A 154 -6.67 14.53 -9.56
C ALA A 154 -6.25 15.61 -10.56
N ALA A 155 -5.10 15.44 -11.21
CA ALA A 155 -4.63 16.36 -12.25
C ALA A 155 -5.61 16.41 -13.44
N ALA A 156 -6.05 15.26 -13.93
CA ALA A 156 -6.99 15.17 -15.05
C ALA A 156 -8.38 15.72 -14.71
N ALA A 157 -8.84 15.56 -13.46
CA ALA A 157 -10.13 16.07 -12.99
C ALA A 157 -10.08 17.54 -12.52
N GLY A 158 -8.89 18.16 -12.44
CA GLY A 158 -8.73 19.49 -11.83
C GLY A 158 -9.11 19.51 -10.33
N TYR A 159 -8.84 18.42 -9.61
CA TYR A 159 -9.28 18.26 -8.23
C TYR A 159 -8.51 19.18 -7.27
N ALA A 160 -9.23 20.07 -6.57
CA ALA A 160 -8.62 21.12 -5.75
C ALA A 160 -7.84 20.62 -4.53
N HIS A 161 -8.18 19.45 -3.99
CA HIS A 161 -7.57 18.90 -2.77
C HIS A 161 -6.48 17.87 -3.07
N ARG A 162 -5.73 18.07 -4.15
CA ARG A 162 -4.69 17.14 -4.65
C ARG A 162 -3.70 16.72 -3.56
N ASP A 163 -3.09 17.66 -2.83
CA ASP A 163 -2.05 17.33 -1.84
C ASP A 163 -2.59 16.49 -0.66
N ARG A 164 -3.83 16.75 -0.22
CA ARG A 164 -4.50 15.93 0.81
C ARG A 164 -4.84 14.54 0.28
N LEU A 165 -5.27 14.46 -0.98
CA LEU A 165 -5.53 13.18 -1.64
C LEU A 165 -4.27 12.32 -1.70
N LEU A 166 -3.09 12.90 -1.98
CA LEU A 166 -1.84 12.14 -2.03
C LEU A 166 -1.50 11.50 -0.68
N VAL A 167 -1.70 12.22 0.43
CA VAL A 167 -1.58 11.66 1.79
C VAL A 167 -2.59 10.53 1.99
N THR A 168 -3.86 10.78 1.68
CA THR A 168 -4.93 9.79 1.86
C THR A 168 -4.65 8.51 1.06
N ALA A 169 -4.17 8.65 -0.18
CA ALA A 169 -3.82 7.54 -1.06
C ALA A 169 -2.63 6.72 -0.53
N LEU A 170 -1.60 7.36 0.03
CA LEU A 170 -0.50 6.64 0.67
C LEU A 170 -0.95 5.85 1.91
N LEU A 171 -1.91 6.41 2.66
CA LEU A 171 -2.33 5.86 3.95
C LEU A 171 -3.58 4.97 3.86
N HIS A 172 -4.22 4.83 2.70
CA HIS A 172 -5.55 4.20 2.58
C HIS A 172 -5.62 2.79 3.15
N ASP A 173 -4.55 2.02 3.00
CA ASP A 173 -4.50 0.61 3.37
C ASP A 173 -3.81 0.34 4.72
N VAL A 174 -3.45 1.37 5.50
CA VAL A 174 -2.68 1.18 6.76
C VAL A 174 -3.38 0.25 7.74
N GLY A 175 -4.70 0.12 7.67
CA GLY A 175 -5.45 -0.86 8.46
C GLY A 175 -5.09 -2.32 8.16
N LYS A 176 -4.58 -2.64 6.96
CA LYS A 176 -4.07 -3.98 6.63
C LYS A 176 -2.88 -4.36 7.51
N LEU A 177 -2.06 -3.39 7.94
CA LEU A 177 -0.96 -3.63 8.89
C LEU A 177 -1.48 -4.03 10.28
N VAL A 178 -2.54 -3.36 10.74
CA VAL A 178 -3.21 -3.70 12.01
C VAL A 178 -3.81 -5.10 11.93
N LEU A 179 -4.51 -5.42 10.83
CA LEU A 179 -5.11 -6.75 10.64
C LEU A 179 -4.05 -7.86 10.55
N MET A 180 -2.92 -7.63 9.87
CA MET A 180 -1.80 -8.56 9.83
C MET A 180 -1.22 -8.84 11.23
N HIS A 181 -1.09 -7.80 12.05
CA HIS A 181 -0.60 -7.95 13.42
C HIS A 181 -1.62 -8.64 14.33
N ALA A 182 -2.90 -8.28 14.23
CA ALA A 182 -3.96 -8.81 15.08
C ALA A 182 -4.34 -10.27 14.74
N TYR A 183 -4.21 -10.69 13.48
CA TYR A 183 -4.69 -11.98 12.98
C TYR A 183 -3.60 -12.78 12.24
N PRO A 184 -2.93 -13.73 12.93
CA PRO A 184 -2.02 -14.66 12.29
C PRO A 184 -2.72 -15.42 11.16
N GLY A 185 -2.27 -15.25 9.92
CA GLY A 185 -2.88 -15.86 8.73
C GLY A 185 -3.57 -14.88 7.79
N TYR A 186 -3.83 -13.65 8.21
CA TYR A 186 -4.21 -12.57 7.31
C TYR A 186 -3.00 -12.16 6.41
N PRO A 187 -3.19 -11.87 5.11
CA PRO A 187 -4.44 -11.88 4.36
C PRO A 187 -4.89 -13.27 3.87
N LYS A 188 -3.97 -14.23 3.70
CA LYS A 188 -4.22 -15.47 2.95
C LYS A 188 -5.41 -16.30 3.42
N GLN A 189 -5.54 -16.51 4.74
CA GLN A 189 -6.62 -17.32 5.31
C GLN A 189 -7.97 -16.59 5.30
N VAL A 190 -7.94 -15.26 5.41
CA VAL A 190 -9.14 -14.42 5.47
C VAL A 190 -9.70 -14.18 4.07
N HIS A 191 -8.86 -13.76 3.13
CA HIS A 191 -9.30 -13.47 1.75
C HIS A 191 -9.66 -14.72 0.95
N GLY A 192 -9.12 -15.89 1.32
CA GLY A 192 -9.48 -17.17 0.70
C GLY A 192 -9.36 -17.12 -0.83
N PRO A 193 -10.44 -17.42 -1.59
CA PRO A 193 -10.41 -17.41 -3.06
C PRO A 193 -10.65 -16.03 -3.69
N ALA A 194 -10.75 -14.95 -2.92
CA ALA A 194 -11.01 -13.60 -3.43
C ALA A 194 -9.95 -13.17 -4.45
N ARG A 195 -10.39 -12.61 -5.57
CA ARG A 195 -9.55 -12.18 -6.70
C ARG A 195 -9.54 -10.67 -6.86
N THR A 196 -10.64 -10.01 -6.51
CA THR A 196 -10.82 -8.55 -6.65
C THR A 196 -10.73 -7.83 -5.30
N PRO A 197 -10.44 -6.51 -5.28
CA PRO A 197 -10.48 -5.71 -4.06
C PRO A 197 -11.82 -5.81 -3.31
N GLU A 198 -12.93 -5.78 -4.04
CA GLU A 198 -14.28 -5.83 -3.48
C GLU A 198 -14.58 -7.17 -2.80
N GLU A 199 -14.15 -8.28 -3.42
CA GLU A 199 -14.26 -9.59 -2.79
C GLU A 199 -13.43 -9.66 -1.51
N ARG A 200 -12.18 -9.17 -1.53
CA ARG A 200 -11.32 -9.17 -0.32
C ARG A 200 -11.98 -8.44 0.84
N LEU A 201 -12.55 -7.27 0.58
CA LEU A 201 -13.31 -6.50 1.57
C LEU A 201 -14.52 -7.28 2.12
N HIS A 202 -15.29 -7.94 1.25
CA HIS A 202 -16.41 -8.76 1.68
C HIS A 202 -15.97 -9.90 2.63
N TYR A 203 -14.87 -10.57 2.31
CA TYR A 203 -14.32 -11.64 3.15
C TYR A 203 -13.82 -11.08 4.50
N GLU A 204 -13.16 -9.92 4.54
CA GLU A 204 -12.77 -9.29 5.80
C GLU A 204 -13.97 -9.02 6.70
N ARG A 205 -15.02 -8.36 6.17
CA ARG A 205 -16.25 -8.08 6.92
C ARG A 205 -16.92 -9.36 7.43
N ARG A 206 -16.95 -10.41 6.62
CA ARG A 206 -17.60 -11.67 6.97
C ARG A 206 -16.83 -12.45 8.04
N GLU A 207 -15.51 -12.57 7.88
CA GLU A 207 -14.67 -13.41 8.74
C GLU A 207 -14.20 -12.69 10.01
N LEU A 208 -13.97 -11.37 9.94
CA LEU A 208 -13.44 -10.57 11.04
C LEU A 208 -14.49 -9.64 11.67
N GLY A 209 -15.59 -9.33 10.99
CA GLY A 209 -16.58 -8.34 11.47
C GLY A 209 -16.13 -6.88 11.32
N VAL A 210 -14.91 -6.66 10.83
CA VAL A 210 -14.31 -5.36 10.50
C VAL A 210 -13.56 -5.49 9.18
N ASP A 211 -13.34 -4.38 8.49
CA ASP A 211 -12.49 -4.32 7.30
C ASP A 211 -11.27 -3.41 7.51
N HIS A 212 -10.31 -3.52 6.59
CA HIS A 212 -9.08 -2.74 6.67
C HIS A 212 -9.32 -1.23 6.55
N ALA A 213 -10.35 -0.79 5.83
CA ALA A 213 -10.66 0.63 5.68
C ALA A 213 -11.10 1.24 7.02
N LEU A 214 -12.06 0.59 7.69
CA LEU A 214 -12.54 0.98 9.03
C LEU A 214 -11.40 1.02 10.04
N VAL A 215 -10.60 -0.04 10.09
CA VAL A 215 -9.46 -0.15 11.00
C VAL A 215 -8.40 0.92 10.69
N GLY A 216 -8.15 1.21 9.41
CA GLY A 216 -7.24 2.27 8.97
C GLY A 216 -7.70 3.66 9.40
N GLY A 217 -9.00 3.96 9.28
CA GLY A 217 -9.56 5.23 9.75
C GLY A 217 -9.42 5.43 11.26
N VAL A 218 -9.61 4.36 12.06
CA VAL A 218 -9.37 4.40 13.51
C VAL A 218 -7.89 4.64 13.83
N LEU A 219 -6.97 3.97 13.11
CA LEU A 219 -5.53 4.18 13.29
C LEU A 219 -5.11 5.62 12.94
N ALA A 220 -5.62 6.16 11.83
CA ALA A 220 -5.33 7.54 11.41
C ALA A 220 -5.74 8.57 12.47
N ARG A 221 -6.90 8.39 13.12
CA ARG A 221 -7.34 9.26 14.24
C ARG A 221 -6.45 9.09 15.47
N ARG A 222 -6.02 7.87 15.79
CA ARG A 222 -5.06 7.62 16.88
C ARG A 222 -3.70 8.27 16.64
N TRP A 223 -3.29 8.37 15.37
CA TRP A 223 -2.14 9.16 14.96
C TRP A 223 -2.41 10.67 14.92
N ASN A 224 -3.55 11.17 15.43
CA ASN A 224 -3.91 12.58 15.38
C ASN A 224 -3.86 13.19 13.96
N LEU A 225 -4.14 12.38 12.94
CA LEU A 225 -4.27 12.89 11.57
C LEU A 225 -5.60 13.62 11.40
N PRO A 226 -5.69 14.57 10.46
CA PRO A 226 -6.90 15.33 10.23
C PRO A 226 -8.12 14.46 9.94
N ASN A 227 -9.29 14.87 10.43
CA ASN A 227 -10.53 14.09 10.26
C ASN A 227 -10.89 13.89 8.78
N ALA A 228 -10.54 14.82 7.90
CA ALA A 228 -10.74 14.67 6.46
C ALA A 228 -9.96 13.46 5.90
N VAL A 229 -8.69 13.32 6.28
CA VAL A 229 -7.84 12.18 5.88
C VAL A 229 -8.36 10.89 6.50
N ALA A 230 -8.61 10.87 7.81
CA ALA A 230 -9.06 9.66 8.50
C ALA A 230 -10.42 9.15 8.00
N SER A 231 -11.36 10.07 7.73
CA SER A 231 -12.69 9.70 7.22
C SER A 231 -12.63 9.24 5.77
N ALA A 232 -11.73 9.81 4.95
CA ALA A 232 -11.53 9.34 3.59
C ALA A 232 -10.91 7.94 3.55
N ILE A 233 -9.93 7.65 4.42
CA ILE A 233 -9.39 6.29 4.63
C ILE A 233 -10.50 5.34 5.08
N GLU A 234 -11.34 5.72 6.04
CA GLU A 234 -12.43 4.85 6.50
C GLU A 234 -13.43 4.49 5.41
N ARG A 235 -13.71 5.44 4.52
CA ARG A 235 -14.84 5.36 3.59
C ARG A 235 -14.45 5.03 2.15
N HIS A 236 -13.18 4.82 1.82
CA HIS A 236 -12.73 4.62 0.43
C HIS A 236 -13.35 3.41 -0.27
N HIS A 237 -13.86 2.41 0.47
CA HIS A 237 -14.61 1.30 -0.13
C HIS A 237 -16.14 1.42 -0.05
N SER A 238 -16.67 2.56 0.40
CA SER A 238 -18.12 2.77 0.53
C SER A 238 -18.76 3.01 -0.84
N ASP A 239 -20.00 2.54 -1.03
CA ASP A 239 -20.74 2.76 -2.27
C ASP A 239 -21.08 4.23 -2.51
N ASP A 240 -21.17 5.01 -1.44
CA ASP A 240 -21.42 6.45 -1.40
C ASP A 240 -20.14 7.28 -1.16
N ALA A 241 -18.96 6.70 -1.43
CA ALA A 241 -17.69 7.42 -1.33
C ALA A 241 -17.70 8.68 -2.22
N GLN A 242 -17.17 9.79 -1.71
CA GLN A 242 -17.08 11.08 -2.41
C GLN A 242 -15.72 11.73 -2.11
N GLY A 243 -15.34 12.74 -2.91
CA GLY A 243 -14.08 13.46 -2.74
C GLY A 243 -12.88 12.51 -2.69
N ASP A 244 -11.95 12.75 -1.76
CA ASP A 244 -10.75 11.95 -1.56
C ASP A 244 -11.03 10.43 -1.54
N ALA A 245 -12.08 9.99 -0.83
CA ALA A 245 -12.44 8.58 -0.72
C ALA A 245 -12.76 7.95 -2.09
N ALA A 246 -13.46 8.67 -2.97
CA ALA A 246 -13.81 8.20 -4.30
C ALA A 246 -12.57 8.15 -5.23
N PHE A 247 -11.69 9.15 -5.14
CA PHE A 247 -10.43 9.17 -5.87
C PHE A 247 -9.51 8.04 -5.44
N VAL A 248 -9.36 7.81 -4.12
CA VAL A 248 -8.58 6.69 -3.58
C VAL A 248 -9.17 5.36 -4.03
N ARG A 249 -10.49 5.18 -4.01
CA ARG A 249 -11.14 3.96 -4.51
C ARG A 249 -10.75 3.66 -5.95
N LEU A 250 -10.89 4.65 -6.83
CA LEU A 250 -10.55 4.48 -8.23
C LEU A 250 -9.06 4.23 -8.43
N ALA A 251 -8.21 4.99 -7.73
CA ALA A 251 -6.77 4.84 -7.76
C ALA A 251 -6.30 3.44 -7.32
N ASP A 252 -6.90 2.88 -6.27
CA ASP A 252 -6.64 1.52 -5.79
C ASP A 252 -6.94 0.47 -6.86
N MET A 253 -8.13 0.58 -7.48
CA MET A 253 -8.53 -0.29 -8.58
C MET A 253 -7.58 -0.17 -9.77
N LEU A 254 -7.14 1.04 -10.13
CA LEU A 254 -6.19 1.26 -11.22
C LEU A 254 -4.80 0.71 -10.90
N ALA A 255 -4.32 0.86 -9.66
CA ALA A 255 -3.04 0.29 -9.23
C ALA A 255 -3.08 -1.24 -9.30
N HIS A 256 -4.13 -1.87 -8.79
CA HIS A 256 -4.33 -3.32 -8.92
C HIS A 256 -4.36 -3.77 -10.38
N TYR A 257 -5.07 -3.03 -11.23
CA TYR A 257 -5.13 -3.32 -12.66
C TYR A 257 -3.75 -3.22 -13.35
N SER A 258 -2.98 -2.16 -13.08
CA SER A 258 -1.61 -2.00 -13.63
C SER A 258 -0.64 -3.09 -13.16
N GLN A 259 -0.89 -3.70 -12.00
CA GLN A 259 -0.12 -4.82 -11.48
C GLN A 259 -0.61 -6.18 -12.02
N GLY A 260 -1.57 -6.18 -12.95
CA GLY A 260 -2.15 -7.39 -13.53
C GLY A 260 -3.12 -8.13 -12.61
N SER A 261 -3.55 -7.51 -11.50
CA SER A 261 -4.55 -8.10 -10.61
C SER A 261 -5.96 -7.99 -11.23
N PRO A 262 -6.83 -8.98 -11.02
CA PRO A 262 -8.21 -8.90 -11.47
C PRO A 262 -8.95 -7.74 -10.80
N VAL A 263 -9.67 -6.96 -11.61
CA VAL A 263 -10.51 -5.83 -11.17
C VAL A 263 -11.85 -5.91 -11.87
N SER A 264 -12.95 -5.69 -11.14
CA SER A 264 -14.28 -5.65 -11.73
C SER A 264 -14.43 -4.43 -12.64
N SER A 265 -14.66 -4.66 -13.94
CA SER A 265 -14.87 -3.58 -14.93
C SER A 265 -16.10 -2.73 -14.61
N THR A 266 -17.14 -3.34 -14.06
CA THR A 266 -18.39 -2.65 -13.70
C THR A 266 -18.16 -1.71 -12.52
N GLU A 267 -17.45 -2.17 -11.50
CA GLU A 267 -17.10 -1.35 -10.34
C GLU A 267 -16.10 -0.26 -10.71
N LEU A 268 -15.14 -0.56 -11.60
CA LEU A 268 -14.15 0.43 -12.06
C LEU A 268 -14.85 1.60 -12.77
N LEU A 269 -15.79 1.31 -13.66
CA LEU A 269 -16.59 2.32 -14.34
C LEU A 269 -17.54 3.06 -13.38
N ARG A 270 -18.05 2.41 -12.33
CA ARG A 270 -18.85 3.07 -11.29
C ARG A 270 -18.00 4.05 -10.50
N ALA A 271 -16.83 3.63 -10.02
CA ALA A 271 -15.89 4.48 -9.29
C ALA A 271 -15.42 5.67 -10.14
N ALA A 272 -15.14 5.44 -11.43
CA ALA A 272 -14.81 6.50 -12.39
C ALA A 272 -15.89 7.56 -12.51
N ARG A 273 -17.17 7.16 -12.63
CA ARG A 273 -18.28 8.13 -12.71
C ARG A 273 -18.40 8.98 -11.44
N THR A 274 -18.13 8.42 -10.27
CA THR A 274 -18.23 9.15 -8.99
C THR A 274 -17.23 10.31 -8.89
N VAL A 275 -16.08 10.21 -9.56
CA VAL A 275 -15.07 11.28 -9.63
C VAL A 275 -15.17 12.10 -10.92
N GLY A 276 -16.24 11.92 -11.70
CA GLY A 276 -16.51 12.69 -12.91
C GLY A 276 -15.87 12.17 -14.20
N PHE A 277 -15.28 10.96 -14.19
CA PHE A 277 -14.69 10.37 -15.39
C PHE A 277 -15.69 9.51 -16.19
N GLY A 278 -15.82 9.82 -17.47
CA GLY A 278 -16.40 8.96 -18.49
C GLY A 278 -15.43 7.86 -18.98
N PRO A 279 -15.91 6.89 -19.79
CA PRO A 279 -15.06 5.80 -20.29
C PRO A 279 -13.85 6.25 -21.10
N SER A 280 -13.97 7.34 -21.86
CA SER A 280 -12.89 7.91 -22.68
C SER A 280 -11.78 8.52 -21.84
N GLU A 281 -12.13 9.29 -20.81
CA GLU A 281 -11.17 9.95 -19.92
C GLU A 281 -10.47 8.92 -19.03
N LEU A 282 -11.23 7.95 -18.49
CA LEU A 282 -10.66 6.82 -17.77
C LEU A 282 -9.68 6.04 -18.64
N ARG A 283 -10.02 5.81 -19.92
CA ARG A 283 -9.11 5.17 -20.88
C ARG A 283 -7.85 6.00 -21.12
N SER A 284 -7.95 7.33 -21.17
CA SER A 284 -6.77 8.21 -21.28
C SER A 284 -5.84 8.04 -20.07
N VAL A 285 -6.39 8.11 -18.86
CA VAL A 285 -5.62 7.90 -17.62
C VAL A 285 -5.00 6.50 -17.59
N LEU A 286 -5.74 5.49 -18.04
CA LEU A 286 -5.25 4.11 -18.17
C LEU A 286 -4.15 3.95 -19.23
N TYR A 287 -4.20 4.68 -20.35
CA TYR A 287 -3.13 4.63 -21.35
C TYR A 287 -1.83 5.22 -20.81
N ASP A 288 -1.92 6.25 -19.97
CA ASP A 288 -0.73 6.82 -19.33
C ASP A 288 -0.22 5.92 -18.18
N LEU A 289 -1.05 5.01 -17.66
CA LEU A 289 -0.64 3.99 -16.71
C LEU A 289 0.13 2.84 -17.40
N PRO A 290 1.12 2.22 -16.73
CA PRO A 290 1.83 1.08 -17.28
C PRO A 290 0.88 -0.09 -17.34
N TYR A 291 0.60 -0.56 -18.54
CA TYR A 291 -0.12 -1.79 -18.74
C TYR A 291 0.92 -2.91 -18.89
N PRO A 292 0.78 -4.07 -18.23
CA PRO A 292 1.45 -5.29 -18.65
C PRO A 292 0.74 -5.79 -19.91
N SER A 293 0.87 -5.05 -21.01
CA SER A 293 0.18 -5.38 -22.27
C SER A 293 1.10 -6.27 -23.07
N ASN A 294 0.71 -7.53 -23.15
CA ASN A 294 1.39 -8.58 -23.92
C ASN A 294 1.36 -8.38 -25.44
N ASP A 295 0.87 -7.24 -25.95
CA ASP A 295 0.76 -6.97 -27.39
C ASP A 295 0.81 -5.46 -27.67
N ARG A 296 2.04 -4.91 -27.72
CA ARG A 296 2.53 -3.86 -28.66
C ARG A 296 3.86 -3.31 -28.11
N PRO A 297 4.94 -3.27 -28.90
CA PRO A 297 6.18 -2.64 -28.48
C PRO A 297 5.96 -1.12 -28.37
N ARG A 298 5.69 -0.62 -27.17
CA ARG A 298 5.96 0.78 -26.84
C ARG A 298 7.45 1.02 -27.09
N ALA A 299 7.81 2.20 -27.60
CA ALA A 299 9.20 2.59 -27.77
C ALA A 299 9.92 2.41 -26.42
N VAL A 300 10.70 1.33 -26.30
CA VAL A 300 11.47 1.04 -25.11
C VAL A 300 12.53 2.12 -25.06
N GLU A 301 12.37 3.11 -24.18
CA GLU A 301 13.47 3.99 -23.85
C GLU A 301 14.64 3.09 -23.44
N PRO A 302 15.84 3.29 -24.01
CA PRO A 302 16.98 2.44 -23.73
C PRO A 302 17.22 2.41 -22.22
N CYS A 303 17.20 1.21 -21.65
CA CYS A 303 17.35 1.03 -20.21
C CYS A 303 18.69 1.63 -19.76
N PRO A 304 18.70 2.63 -18.85
CA PRO A 304 19.93 3.28 -18.39
C PRO A 304 20.73 2.39 -17.42
N LEU A 305 20.17 1.25 -17.02
CA LEU A 305 20.78 0.30 -16.10
C LEU A 305 21.67 -0.68 -16.87
N SER A 306 22.84 -0.97 -16.29
CA SER A 306 23.67 -2.09 -16.72
C SER A 306 22.94 -3.41 -16.50
N VAL A 307 23.35 -4.46 -17.21
CA VAL A 307 22.79 -5.82 -17.05
C VAL A 307 22.80 -6.25 -15.58
N ARG A 308 23.90 -5.96 -14.86
CA ARG A 308 24.03 -6.29 -13.43
C ARG A 308 23.09 -5.50 -12.54
N GLU A 309 22.91 -4.21 -12.80
CA GLU A 309 21.94 -3.38 -12.07
C GLU A 309 20.50 -3.85 -12.34
N LEU A 310 20.18 -4.22 -13.59
CA LEU A 310 18.87 -4.75 -13.95
C LEU A 310 18.61 -6.10 -13.26
N ASP A 311 19.61 -6.99 -13.18
CA ASP A 311 19.48 -8.25 -12.46
C ASP A 311 19.24 -8.03 -10.96
N VAL A 312 19.97 -7.10 -10.35
CA VAL A 312 19.74 -6.69 -8.95
C VAL A 312 18.32 -6.16 -8.79
N LEU A 313 17.85 -5.28 -9.68
CA LEU A 313 16.52 -4.70 -9.63
C LEU A 313 15.39 -5.73 -9.85
N LYS A 314 15.60 -6.75 -10.69
CA LYS A 314 14.64 -7.86 -10.87
C LYS A 314 14.45 -8.67 -9.60
N ARG A 315 15.54 -9.06 -8.92
CA ARG A 315 15.45 -9.76 -7.63
C ARG A 315 14.86 -8.86 -6.55
N LEU A 316 15.16 -7.56 -6.63
CA LEU A 316 14.53 -6.55 -5.79
C LEU A 316 13.01 -6.57 -5.99
N ALA A 317 12.50 -6.47 -7.23
CA ALA A 317 11.06 -6.50 -7.52
C ALA A 317 10.35 -7.78 -7.03
N GLN A 318 11.09 -8.90 -6.92
CA GLN A 318 10.57 -10.17 -6.41
C GLN A 318 10.41 -10.24 -4.87
N GLY A 319 10.80 -9.19 -4.13
CA GLY A 319 10.73 -9.22 -2.67
C GLY A 319 12.00 -9.76 -2.00
N MET A 320 13.08 -10.03 -2.74
CA MET A 320 14.27 -10.69 -2.19
C MET A 320 15.09 -9.77 -1.30
N VAL A 321 15.77 -10.37 -0.31
CA VAL A 321 16.63 -9.64 0.62
C VAL A 321 18.06 -9.42 0.12
N TYR A 322 18.77 -8.35 0.52
CA TYR A 322 20.16 -8.09 0.04
C TYR A 322 21.09 -9.30 0.14
N LYS A 323 20.96 -10.09 1.22
CA LYS A 323 21.72 -11.34 1.39
C LYS A 323 21.33 -12.42 0.38
N GLN A 324 20.05 -12.52 0.03
CA GLN A 324 19.55 -13.44 -1.00
C GLN A 324 19.99 -12.97 -2.39
N ILE A 325 19.87 -11.68 -2.69
CA ILE A 325 20.34 -11.10 -3.96
C ILE A 325 21.85 -11.31 -4.11
N ALA A 326 22.62 -11.03 -3.06
CA ALA A 326 24.06 -11.26 -2.99
C ALA A 326 24.40 -12.73 -3.24
N LEU A 327 23.70 -13.65 -2.57
CA LEU A 327 23.90 -15.09 -2.75
C LEU A 327 23.57 -15.54 -4.18
N GLU A 328 22.43 -15.12 -4.72
CA GLU A 328 21.96 -15.56 -6.03
C GLU A 328 22.79 -14.98 -7.18
N LEU A 329 23.25 -13.73 -7.05
CA LEU A 329 24.06 -13.06 -8.07
C LEU A 329 25.57 -13.22 -7.85
N SER A 330 25.99 -13.98 -6.83
CA SER A 330 27.37 -14.14 -6.40
C SER A 330 28.08 -12.80 -6.15
N LEU A 331 27.41 -11.90 -5.46
CA LEU A 331 27.90 -10.56 -5.05
C LEU A 331 28.06 -10.50 -3.53
N SER A 332 28.76 -9.47 -3.04
CA SER A 332 28.71 -9.11 -1.62
C SER A 332 27.47 -8.25 -1.31
N THR A 333 27.02 -8.23 -0.06
CA THR A 333 25.91 -7.36 0.36
C THR A 333 26.21 -5.87 0.20
N SER A 334 27.48 -5.46 0.36
CA SER A 334 27.92 -4.09 0.09
C SER A 334 27.85 -3.76 -1.40
N THR A 335 28.25 -4.69 -2.27
CA THR A 335 28.12 -4.54 -3.74
C THR A 335 26.66 -4.37 -4.15
N VAL A 336 25.74 -5.14 -3.56
CA VAL A 336 24.30 -4.98 -3.82
C VAL A 336 23.81 -3.59 -3.39
N ARG A 337 24.22 -3.08 -2.23
CA ARG A 337 23.90 -1.69 -1.81
C ARG A 337 24.40 -0.65 -2.81
N THR A 338 25.64 -0.79 -3.30
CA THR A 338 26.21 0.11 -4.30
C THR A 338 25.41 0.09 -5.60
N HIS A 339 25.03 -1.10 -6.09
CA HIS A 339 24.19 -1.21 -7.28
C HIS A 339 22.83 -0.51 -7.08
N LEU A 340 22.20 -0.67 -5.92
CA LEU A 340 20.91 -0.04 -5.64
C LEU A 340 21.01 1.47 -5.54
N HIS A 341 22.05 2.00 -4.90
CA HIS A 341 22.33 3.43 -4.89
C HIS A 341 22.42 3.99 -6.33
N ASN A 342 23.16 3.30 -7.21
CA ASN A 342 23.32 3.72 -8.60
C ASN A 342 22.02 3.58 -9.40
N ILE A 343 21.25 2.51 -9.16
CA ILE A 343 19.92 2.33 -9.77
C ILE A 343 19.03 3.51 -9.39
N TYR A 344 18.95 3.87 -8.12
CA TYR A 344 18.10 4.97 -7.66
C TYR A 344 18.49 6.29 -8.30
N GLY A 345 19.79 6.60 -8.39
CA GLY A 345 20.28 7.77 -9.11
C GLY A 345 19.91 7.77 -10.59
N LYS A 346 20.11 6.65 -11.29
CA LYS A 346 19.79 6.51 -12.73
C LYS A 346 18.30 6.57 -13.02
N LEU A 347 17.47 6.06 -12.13
CA LEU A 347 16.01 6.04 -12.31
C LEU A 347 15.31 7.29 -11.78
N GLY A 348 16.05 8.21 -11.14
CA GLY A 348 15.47 9.33 -10.40
C GLY A 348 14.54 8.86 -9.27
N ALA A 349 14.75 7.64 -8.78
CA ALA A 349 13.92 7.03 -7.77
C ALA A 349 14.43 7.42 -6.38
N VAL A 350 13.52 7.80 -5.49
CA VAL A 350 13.88 8.13 -4.11
C VAL A 350 13.75 6.93 -3.17
N ASP A 351 13.51 5.72 -3.66
CA ASP A 351 13.64 4.50 -2.87
C ASP A 351 13.38 3.29 -3.76
N ARG A 352 13.51 2.09 -3.18
CA ARG A 352 13.15 0.83 -3.84
C ARG A 352 11.78 0.83 -4.51
N ALA A 353 10.74 1.34 -3.86
CA ALA A 353 9.37 1.23 -4.36
C ALA A 353 9.19 2.09 -5.59
N GLN A 354 9.68 3.32 -5.53
CA GLN A 354 9.72 4.18 -6.71
C GLN A 354 10.60 3.58 -7.81
N ALA A 355 11.73 2.95 -7.47
CA ALA A 355 12.63 2.36 -8.46
C ALA A 355 11.99 1.19 -9.20
N VAL A 356 11.35 0.28 -8.47
CA VAL A 356 10.60 -0.84 -9.06
C VAL A 356 9.46 -0.30 -9.90
N LEU A 357 8.69 0.65 -9.39
CA LEU A 357 7.55 1.22 -10.10
C LEU A 357 8.00 1.97 -11.38
N HIS A 358 9.06 2.78 -11.32
CA HIS A 358 9.62 3.46 -12.48
C HIS A 358 10.18 2.54 -13.55
N ALA A 359 10.74 1.40 -13.14
CA ALA A 359 11.25 0.41 -14.08
C ALA A 359 10.13 -0.41 -14.73
N THR A 360 9.09 -0.76 -13.99
CA THR A 360 7.86 -1.34 -14.55
C THR A 360 7.15 -0.35 -15.47
N GLU A 361 7.08 0.93 -15.11
CA GLU A 361 6.50 2.01 -15.93
C GLU A 361 7.13 2.11 -17.31
N ARG A 362 8.45 1.94 -17.39
CA ARG A 362 9.23 2.04 -18.62
C ARG A 362 9.41 0.70 -19.34
N GLY A 363 8.80 -0.37 -18.82
CA GLY A 363 8.85 -1.71 -19.42
C GLY A 363 10.20 -2.42 -19.31
N TRP A 364 11.02 -2.06 -18.32
CA TRP A 364 12.31 -2.71 -18.08
C TRP A 364 12.22 -3.95 -17.18
N LEU A 365 11.12 -4.08 -16.42
CA LEU A 365 10.82 -5.21 -15.53
C LEU A 365 9.59 -5.99 -15.99
#